data_AF-A0A6P0PWG1-F1
#
_entry.id   AF-A0A6P0PWG1-F1
#
_cell.length_a   1.000
_cell.length_b   1.000
_cell.length_c   1.000
_cell.angle_alpha   90.00
_cell.angle_beta   90.00
_cell.angle_gamma   90.00
#
_symmetry.space_group_name_H-M   'P 1'
#
loop_
_entity.id
_entity.type
_entity.pdbx_description
1 polymer ?
#
loop_
_entity_poly.entity_id
_entity_poly.type
_entity_poly.pdbx_seq_one_letter_code
_entity_poly.pdbx_strand_id
1 'polypeptide(L)' 'MASTPERQSNLDIETMVNQMITRGQLSRQEYLQLTSAFLCDYNISDAERHQINRIFDHVQTGRVKLVDCQVT' A
#
# COMPACT_ATOMS: atom_id res chain seq x y z
N MET A 1 -17.72 0.69 25.99
CA MET A 1 -17.34 1.58 24.87
C MET A 1 -16.03 1.04 24.30
N ALA A 2 -16.10 0.22 23.27
CA ALA A 2 -14.92 -0.39 22.64
C ALA A 2 -14.65 0.38 21.34
N SER A 3 -13.60 1.18 21.32
CA SER A 3 -13.13 1.83 20.10
C SER A 3 -12.55 0.76 19.19
N THR A 4 -13.23 0.52 18.07
CA THR A 4 -12.83 -0.40 17.01
C THR A 4 -11.47 0.01 16.44
N PRO A 5 -10.50 -0.93 16.29
CA PRO A 5 -9.16 -0.65 15.75
C PRO A 5 -9.14 -0.34 14.24
N GLU A 6 -10.28 -0.40 13.57
CA GLU A 6 -10.41 -0.39 12.11
C GLU A 6 -10.09 0.97 11.45
N ARG A 7 -10.18 2.06 12.22
CA ARG A 7 -9.82 3.39 11.70
C ARG A 7 -8.32 3.65 11.68
N GLN A 8 -7.55 2.93 12.48
CA GLN A 8 -6.12 3.18 12.62
C GLN A 8 -5.34 2.50 11.48
N SER A 9 -5.72 1.28 11.09
CA SER A 9 -5.17 0.57 9.94
C SER A 9 -5.42 1.28 8.60
N ASN A 10 -6.62 1.86 8.43
CA ASN A 10 -6.98 2.63 7.22
C ASN A 10 -6.07 3.85 6.99
N LEU A 11 -5.75 4.59 8.07
CA LEU A 11 -4.89 5.78 8.02
C LEU A 11 -3.43 5.42 7.68
N ASP A 12 -2.95 4.28 8.15
CA ASP A 12 -1.60 3.79 7.89
C ASP A 12 -1.39 3.41 6.41
N ILE A 13 -2.30 2.62 5.81
CA ILE A 13 -2.16 2.19 4.41
C ILE A 13 -2.27 3.37 3.44
N GLU A 14 -3.22 4.27 3.65
CA GLU A 14 -3.37 5.45 2.79
C GLU A 14 -2.13 6.34 2.84
N THR A 15 -1.56 6.54 4.04
CA THR A 15 -0.33 7.33 4.20
C THR A 15 0.84 6.65 3.50
N MET A 16 1.00 5.33 3.65
CA MET A 16 2.05 4.55 2.99
C MET A 16 1.95 4.64 1.46
N VAL A 17 0.75 4.44 0.92
CA VAL A 17 0.48 4.51 -0.53
C VAL A 17 0.77 5.92 -1.06
N ASN A 18 0.31 6.97 -0.39
CA ASN A 18 0.58 8.34 -0.82
C ASN A 18 2.09 8.65 -0.79
N GLN A 19 2.85 8.13 0.18
CA GLN A 19 4.31 8.29 0.20
C GLN A 19 4.99 7.61 -1.01
N MET A 20 4.57 6.40 -1.37
CA MET A 20 5.11 5.67 -2.54
C MET A 20 4.78 6.40 -3.85
N ILE A 21 3.54 6.90 -3.98
CA ILE A 21 3.12 7.70 -5.14
C ILE A 21 3.92 9.01 -5.21
N THR A 22 4.09 9.70 -4.08
CA THR A 22 4.85 10.96 -4.00
C THR A 22 6.31 10.76 -4.37
N ARG A 23 6.91 9.63 -3.95
CA ARG A 23 8.26 9.24 -4.35
C ARG A 23 8.35 8.82 -5.82
N GLY A 24 7.23 8.46 -6.44
CA GLY A 24 7.18 7.88 -7.79
C GLY A 24 7.90 6.53 -7.88
N GLN A 25 8.13 5.89 -6.75
CA GLN A 25 8.94 4.68 -6.62
C GLN A 25 8.26 3.73 -5.65
N LEU A 26 8.28 2.45 -6.01
CA LEU A 26 7.79 1.37 -5.18
C LEU A 26 8.88 0.32 -5.06
N SER A 27 9.38 0.08 -3.85
CA SER A 27 10.39 -0.96 -3.66
C SER A 27 9.76 -2.35 -3.78
N ARG A 28 10.59 -3.35 -4.13
CA ARG A 28 10.15 -4.75 -4.13
C ARG A 28 9.63 -5.21 -2.76
N GLN A 29 10.22 -4.72 -1.67
CA GLN A 29 9.77 -5.04 -0.31
C GLN A 29 8.40 -4.43 -0.02
N GLU A 30 8.18 -3.17 -0.38
CA GLU A 30 6.88 -2.50 -0.23
C GLU A 30 5.79 -3.17 -1.08
N TYR A 31 6.13 -3.55 -2.32
CA TYR A 31 5.22 -4.32 -3.19
C TYR A 31 4.83 -5.66 -2.56
N LEU A 32 5.79 -6.39 -2.00
CA LEU A 32 5.54 -7.66 -1.31
C LEU A 32 4.70 -7.47 -0.04
N GLN A 33 4.98 -6.43 0.75
CA GLN A 33 4.18 -6.09 1.92
C GLN A 33 2.73 -5.79 1.54
N LEU A 34 2.49 -4.94 0.55
CA LEU A 34 1.14 -4.63 0.06
C LEU A 34 0.41 -5.87 -0.47
N THR A 35 1.11 -6.71 -1.23
CA THR A 35 0.54 -7.95 -1.78
C THR A 35 0.23 -8.95 -0.66
N SER A 36 1.11 -9.10 0.33
CA SER A 36 0.88 -9.97 1.48
C SER A 36 -0.27 -9.48 2.35
N ALA A 37 -0.37 -8.17 2.58
CA ALA A 37 -1.50 -7.58 3.29
C ALA A 37 -2.80 -7.87 2.53
N PHE A 38 -2.82 -7.64 1.22
CA PHE A 38 -3.96 -7.92 0.33
C PHE A 38 -4.40 -9.39 0.33
N LEU A 39 -3.44 -10.34 0.31
CA LEU A 39 -3.71 -11.78 0.24
C LEU A 39 -4.02 -12.42 1.60
N CYS A 40 -3.54 -11.86 2.71
CA CYS A 40 -3.78 -12.42 4.05
C CYS A 40 -5.22 -12.21 4.56
N ASP A 41 -6.13 -11.64 3.75
CA ASP A 41 -7.54 -11.36 4.12
C ASP A 41 -7.66 -10.70 5.50
N TYR A 42 -6.66 -9.89 5.87
CA TYR A 42 -6.55 -9.28 7.20
C TYR A 42 -7.51 -8.10 7.28
N ASN A 43 -8.80 -8.38 7.39
CA ASN A 43 -9.88 -7.41 7.63
C ASN A 43 -9.72 -6.10 6.83
N ILE A 44 -9.29 -6.21 5.57
CA ILE A 44 -8.96 -5.07 4.74
C ILE A 44 -10.28 -4.44 4.32
N SER A 45 -10.47 -3.19 4.72
CA SER A 45 -11.63 -2.40 4.34
C SER A 45 -11.62 -2.15 2.84
N ASP A 46 -12.80 -1.90 2.26
CA ASP A 46 -12.93 -1.57 0.84
C ASP A 46 -12.07 -0.34 0.45
N ALA A 47 -11.97 0.63 1.36
CA ALA A 47 -11.10 1.80 1.23
C ALA A 47 -9.60 1.43 1.14
N GLU A 48 -9.12 0.52 1.98
CA GLU A 48 -7.74 0.03 1.95
C GLU A 48 -7.46 -0.73 0.65
N ARG A 49 -8.40 -1.58 0.19
CA ARG A 49 -8.32 -2.23 -1.13
C ARG A 49 -8.24 -1.21 -2.26
N HIS A 50 -9.01 -0.13 -2.19
CA HIS A 50 -8.96 0.95 -3.17
C HIS A 50 -7.57 1.63 -3.20
N GLN A 51 -6.97 1.90 -2.04
CA GLN A 51 -5.61 2.49 -1.99
C GLN A 51 -4.55 1.53 -2.56
N ILE A 52 -4.64 0.24 -2.23
CA ILE A 52 -3.74 -0.79 -2.76
C ILE A 52 -3.89 -0.92 -4.29
N ASN A 53 -5.11 -0.95 -4.81
CA ASN A 53 -5.34 -0.98 -6.25
C ASN A 53 -4.83 0.29 -6.95
N ARG A 54 -4.95 1.45 -6.30
CA ARG A 54 -4.49 2.73 -6.84
C ARG A 54 -2.97 2.76 -7.04
N ILE A 55 -2.17 2.25 -6.10
CA ILE A 55 -0.71 2.15 -6.29
C ILE A 55 -0.36 1.17 -7.41
N PHE A 56 -1.05 0.03 -7.50
CA PHE A 56 -0.80 -0.94 -8.58
C PHE A 56 -1.15 -0.39 -9.96
N ASP A 57 -2.24 0.38 -10.08
CA ASP A 57 -2.59 1.11 -11.31
C ASP A 57 -1.49 2.12 -11.68
N HIS A 58 -0.94 2.84 -10.70
CA HIS A 58 0.15 3.78 -10.95
C HIS A 58 1.45 3.08 -11.38
N VAL A 59 1.70 1.87 -10.89
CA VAL A 59 2.81 1.02 -11.37
C VAL A 59 2.54 0.57 -12.81
N GLN A 60 1.33 0.09 -13.11
CA GLN A 60 0.96 -0.41 -14.43
C GLN A 60 0.95 0.69 -15.50
N THR A 61 0.53 1.90 -15.14
CA THR A 61 0.56 3.08 -16.01
C THR A 61 1.96 3.71 -16.12
N GLY A 62 2.95 3.19 -15.38
CA GLY A 62 4.33 3.68 -15.38
C GLY A 62 4.55 5.00 -14.65
N ARG A 63 3.56 5.50 -13.90
CA ARG A 63 3.67 6.68 -13.03
C ARG A 63 4.52 6.41 -11.79
N VAL A 64 4.53 5.17 -11.32
CA VAL A 64 5.38 4.69 -10.23
C VAL A 64 6.31 3.62 -10.79
N LYS A 65 7.61 3.74 -10.56
CA LYS A 65 8.58 2.73 -10.99
C LYS A 65 8.82 1.73 -9.88
N LEU A 66 8.78 0.44 -10.22
CA LEU A 66 9.31 -0.61 -9.36
C LEU A 66 10.82 -0.46 -9.28
N VAL A 67 11.33 -0.19 -8.08
CA VAL A 67 12.76 -0.05 -7.80
C VAL A 67 13.23 -1.21 -6.93
N ASP A 68 14.41 -1.74 -7.21
CA ASP A 68 15.08 -2.65 -6.29
C ASP A 68 15.85 -1.79 -5.28
N CYS A 69 15.18 -1.34 -4.22
CA CYS A 69 15.90 -0.74 -3.09
C CYS A 69 16.63 -1.88 -2.38
N GLN A 70 17.84 -2.22 -2.84
CA GLN A 70 18.81 -2.93 -2.03
C GLN A 70 19.17 -1.97 -0.89
N VAL A 71 18.74 -2.30 0.32
CA VAL A 71 19.28 -1.70 1.53
C VAL A 71 20.75 -2.14 1.57
N THR A 72 21.64 -1.22 1.21
CA THR A 72 23.09 -1.33 1.45
C THR A 72 23.39 -0.96 2.89
#